data_AF-A0AAW2ID58-F1
#
_entry.id   AF-A0AAW2ID58-F1
#
_cell.length_a   1.000
_cell.length_b   1.000
_cell.length_c   1.000
_cell.angle_alpha   90.00
_cell.angle_beta   90.00
_cell.angle_gamma   90.00
#
_symmetry.space_group_name_H-M   'P 1'
#
loop_
_entity.id
_entity.type
_entity.pdbx_description
1 polymer ?
#
loop_
_entity_poly.entity_id
_entity_poly.type
_entity_poly.pdbx_seq_one_letter_code
_entity_poly.pdbx_strand_id
1 'polypeptide(L)'
;MGTIDTEQVFLKWNNFENNLASGFVDLLQQEAMVDVTLAVEGKLVQAHKIVLSICSSYFRNMFQVNPCQHPIVILKDVGYQELTDMLDFMYRGEANVKQQDLPSFLRLAETLKVKGLAGGCSEVCPLLLCPGWGQFFIN
;
A
#
# COMPACT_ATOMS: atom_id res chain seq x y z
N MET A 1 -53.84 -5.54 4.42
CA MET A 1 -52.62 -4.70 4.30
C MET A 1 -51.50 -5.66 3.94
N GLY A 2 -51.11 -5.73 2.66
CA GLY A 2 -50.04 -6.61 2.22
C GLY A 2 -48.70 -5.99 2.60
N THR A 3 -47.86 -6.75 3.30
CA THR A 3 -46.48 -6.38 3.61
C THR A 3 -45.69 -6.35 2.30
N ILE A 4 -45.12 -5.19 1.95
CA ILE A 4 -44.13 -5.10 0.87
C ILE A 4 -42.90 -5.83 1.39
N ASP A 5 -42.64 -7.02 0.86
CA ASP A 5 -41.39 -7.73 1.13
C ASP A 5 -40.27 -6.93 0.47
N THR A 6 -39.49 -6.21 1.26
CA THR A 6 -38.30 -5.51 0.77
C THR A 6 -37.20 -6.54 0.58
N GLU A 7 -37.29 -7.33 -0.49
CA GLU A 7 -36.24 -8.23 -0.90
C GLU A 7 -34.95 -7.42 -1.17
N GLN A 8 -33.87 -7.79 -0.49
CA GLN A 8 -32.56 -7.17 -0.67
C GLN A 8 -31.72 -8.03 -1.62
N VAL A 9 -31.08 -7.38 -2.60
CA VAL A 9 -30.18 -8.04 -3.55
C VAL A 9 -28.74 -7.63 -3.27
N PHE A 10 -27.84 -8.62 -3.20
CA PHE A 10 -26.41 -8.40 -3.02
C PHE A 10 -25.71 -8.26 -4.38
N LEU A 11 -25.00 -7.16 -4.58
CA LEU A 11 -24.20 -6.91 -5.78
C LEU A 11 -22.71 -6.90 -5.40
N LYS A 12 -21.91 -7.71 -6.10
CA LYS A 12 -20.45 -7.74 -5.97
C LYS A 12 -19.81 -7.36 -7.30
N TRP A 13 -18.94 -6.37 -7.29
CA TRP A 13 -18.04 -6.12 -8.41
C TRP A 13 -16.78 -6.94 -8.22
N ASN A 14 -16.70 -8.09 -8.90
CA ASN A 14 -15.63 -9.07 -8.70
C ASN A 14 -14.21 -8.53 -8.93
N ASN A 15 -14.05 -7.48 -9.73
CA ASN A 15 -12.75 -6.89 -10.07
C ASN A 15 -12.48 -5.55 -9.36
N PHE A 16 -13.25 -5.21 -8.33
CA PHE A 16 -13.14 -3.91 -7.66
C PHE A 16 -11.74 -3.65 -7.09
N GLU A 17 -11.14 -4.64 -6.42
CA GLU A 17 -9.80 -4.53 -5.83
C GLU A 17 -8.73 -4.31 -6.90
N ASN A 18 -8.77 -5.12 -7.96
CA ASN A 18 -7.85 -4.96 -9.10
C ASN A 18 -8.01 -3.61 -9.79
N ASN A 19 -9.24 -3.14 -9.98
CA ASN A 19 -9.52 -1.82 -10.56
C ASN A 19 -8.94 -0.69 -9.70
N LEU A 20 -9.01 -0.81 -8.37
CA LEU A 20 -8.43 0.18 -7.47
C LEU A 20 -6.90 0.15 -7.53
N ALA A 21 -6.29 -1.04 -7.47
CA ALA A 21 -4.84 -1.20 -7.55
C ALA A 21 -4.28 -0.68 -8.89
N SER A 22 -4.87 -1.09 -10.03
CA SER A 22 -4.45 -0.62 -11.35
C SER A 22 -4.69 0.89 -11.51
N GLY A 23 -5.83 1.40 -11.03
CA GLY A 23 -6.12 2.84 -11.07
C GLY A 23 -5.07 3.68 -10.34
N PHE A 24 -4.61 3.26 -9.15
CA PHE A 24 -3.54 3.98 -8.44
C PHE A 24 -2.18 3.91 -9.16
N VAL A 25 -1.88 2.78 -9.80
CA VAL A 25 -0.68 2.65 -10.64
C VAL A 25 -0.74 3.61 -11.83
N ASP A 26 -1.88 3.67 -12.54
CA ASP A 26 -2.07 4.55 -13.69
C ASP A 26 -1.95 6.03 -13.29
N LEU A 27 -2.55 6.41 -12.17
CA LEU A 27 -2.44 7.76 -11.61
C LEU A 27 -1.00 8.12 -11.25
N LEU A 28 -0.25 7.18 -10.67
CA LEU A 28 1.16 7.40 -10.34
C LEU A 28 1.99 7.62 -11.60
N GLN A 29 1.79 6.82 -12.64
CA GLN A 29 2.50 6.94 -13.92
C GLN A 29 2.20 8.25 -14.65
N GLN A 30 0.97 8.76 -14.49
CA GLN A 30 0.55 10.04 -15.05
C GLN A 30 0.90 11.25 -14.15
N GLU A 31 1.49 11.00 -12.98
CA GLU A 31 1.68 11.99 -11.91
C GLU A 31 0.38 12.77 -11.58
N ALA A 32 -0.77 12.12 -11.73
CA ALA A 32 -2.08 12.72 -11.52
C ALA A 32 -2.50 12.55 -10.06
N MET A 33 -2.97 13.63 -9.43
CA MET A 33 -3.40 13.66 -8.02
C MET A 33 -2.31 13.29 -7.00
N VAL A 34 -1.04 13.31 -7.40
CA VAL A 34 0.09 13.17 -6.48
C VAL A 34 0.10 14.36 -5.52
N ASP A 35 0.30 14.08 -4.24
CA ASP A 35 0.18 15.04 -3.14
C ASP A 35 1.35 14.95 -2.14
N VAL A 36 2.43 14.26 -2.52
CA VAL A 36 3.70 14.18 -1.80
C VAL A 36 4.86 13.91 -2.76
N THR A 37 6.04 14.44 -2.45
CA THR A 37 7.29 14.14 -3.15
C THR A 37 8.27 13.46 -2.21
N LEU A 38 8.86 12.35 -2.63
CA LEU A 38 9.96 11.67 -1.94
C LEU A 38 11.29 12.07 -2.59
N ALA A 39 12.20 12.66 -1.81
CA ALA A 39 13.53 13.04 -2.26
C ALA A 39 14.55 11.99 -1.84
N VAL A 40 15.26 11.41 -2.83
CA VAL A 40 16.23 10.33 -2.64
C VAL A 40 17.38 10.48 -3.64
N GLU A 41 18.64 10.39 -3.20
CA GLU A 41 19.83 10.52 -4.07
C GLU A 41 19.80 11.72 -5.04
N GLY A 42 19.28 12.88 -4.60
CA GLY A 42 19.15 14.08 -5.43
C GLY A 42 18.03 14.04 -6.48
N LYS A 43 17.25 12.95 -6.53
CA LYS A 43 16.06 12.78 -7.37
C LYS A 43 14.79 13.03 -6.57
N LEU A 44 13.74 13.43 -7.27
CA LEU A 44 12.41 13.65 -6.73
C LEU A 44 11.45 12.64 -7.34
N VAL A 45 10.70 11.93 -6.50
CA VAL A 45 9.73 10.91 -6.89
C VAL A 45 8.35 11.33 -6.41
N GLN A 46 7.38 11.45 -7.32
CA GLN A 46 6.00 11.77 -6.96
C GLN A 46 5.28 10.55 -6.38
N ALA A 47 4.36 10.77 -5.45
CA ALA A 47 3.53 9.71 -4.88
C ALA A 47 2.22 10.26 -4.29
N HIS A 48 1.36 9.34 -3.86
CA HIS A 48 0.11 9.63 -3.16
C HIS A 48 0.24 9.32 -1.67
N LYS A 49 -0.04 10.30 -0.81
CA LYS A 49 -0.09 10.15 0.65
C LYS A 49 -1.01 9.03 1.07
N ILE A 50 -2.15 8.86 0.39
CA ILE A 50 -3.14 7.85 0.75
C ILE A 50 -2.57 6.44 0.60
N VAL A 51 -1.90 6.14 -0.51
CA VAL A 51 -1.29 4.82 -0.76
C VAL A 51 -0.16 4.59 0.25
N LEU A 52 0.75 5.56 0.40
CA LEU A 52 1.83 5.48 1.40
C LEU A 52 1.29 5.28 2.82
N SER A 53 0.21 5.96 3.20
CA SER A 53 -0.43 5.84 4.52
C SER A 53 -1.15 4.51 4.73
N ILE A 54 -1.67 3.88 3.68
CA ILE A 54 -2.29 2.55 3.76
C ILE A 54 -1.21 1.51 4.02
N CYS A 55 -0.09 1.60 3.28
CA CYS A 55 0.97 0.60 3.30
C CYS A 55 2.00 0.81 4.43
N SER A 56 2.14 2.02 4.98
CA SER A 56 3.15 2.34 6.00
C SER A 56 2.57 3.14 7.17
N SER A 57 2.75 2.61 8.38
CA SER A 57 2.40 3.33 9.60
C SER A 57 3.29 4.55 9.86
N TYR A 58 4.55 4.52 9.39
CA TYR A 58 5.46 5.66 9.43
C TYR A 58 4.91 6.84 8.63
N PHE A 59 4.57 6.62 7.34
CA PHE A 59 4.03 7.67 6.49
C PHE A 59 2.67 8.16 6.98
N ARG A 60 1.79 7.24 7.41
CA ARG A 60 0.49 7.60 7.99
C ARG A 60 0.63 8.58 9.16
N ASN A 61 1.46 8.24 10.14
CA ASN A 61 1.66 9.07 11.33
C ASN A 61 2.31 10.42 10.95
N MET A 62 3.29 10.39 10.05
CA MET A 62 3.97 11.60 9.59
C MET A 62 3.02 12.60 8.91
N PHE A 63 2.14 12.14 8.01
CA PHE A 63 1.21 13.02 7.30
C PHE A 63 0.06 13.53 8.18
N GLN A 64 -0.29 12.82 9.26
CA GLN A 64 -1.31 13.28 10.21
C GLN A 64 -0.83 14.44 11.09
N VAL A 65 0.44 14.44 11.49
CA VAL A 65 0.99 15.42 12.44
C VAL A 65 1.23 16.78 11.78
N ASN A 66 1.44 16.82 10.46
CA ASN A 66 1.73 18.05 9.73
C ASN A 66 0.89 18.15 8.45
N PRO A 67 -0.28 18.82 8.49
CA PRO A 67 -1.13 19.02 7.32
C PRO A 67 -0.49 20.01 6.33
N CYS A 68 0.46 19.49 5.54
CA CYS A 68 1.03 20.18 4.39
C CYS A 68 0.35 19.69 3.11
N GLN A 69 0.06 20.61 2.18
CA GLN A 69 -0.56 20.28 0.90
C GLN A 69 0.30 19.31 0.08
N HIS A 70 1.60 19.55 0.00
CA HIS A 70 2.54 18.73 -0.78
C HIS A 70 3.92 18.65 -0.12
N PRO A 71 4.08 17.84 0.95
CA PRO A 71 5.34 17.74 1.66
C PRO A 71 6.42 17.10 0.77
N ILE A 72 7.66 17.53 0.96
CA ILE A 72 8.85 16.86 0.42
C ILE A 72 9.47 16.05 1.55
N VAL A 73 9.49 14.73 1.41
CA VAL A 73 10.03 13.80 2.41
C VAL A 73 11.41 13.36 1.95
N ILE A 74 12.44 13.69 2.72
CA ILE A 74 13.82 13.35 2.38
C ILE A 74 14.17 12.01 3.00
N LEU A 75 14.47 11.02 2.15
CA LEU A 75 14.90 9.69 2.57
C LEU A 75 16.43 9.61 2.46
N LYS A 76 17.09 9.78 3.60
CA LYS A 76 18.55 9.71 3.69
C LYS A 76 18.99 8.24 3.70
N ASP A 77 20.14 7.96 3.08
CA ASP A 77 20.79 6.64 3.09
C ASP A 77 19.93 5.53 2.45
N VAL A 78 19.04 5.91 1.53
CA VAL A 78 18.20 5.03 0.71
C VAL A 78 18.62 5.18 -0.74
N GLY A 79 18.73 4.06 -1.47
CA GLY A 79 19.02 4.08 -2.91
C GLY A 79 17.79 4.42 -3.73
N TYR A 80 17.95 5.11 -4.87
CA TYR A 80 16.81 5.42 -5.76
C TYR A 80 16.10 4.15 -6.25
N GLN A 81 16.87 3.12 -6.63
CA GLN A 81 16.28 1.84 -7.08
C GLN A 81 15.53 1.15 -5.94
N GLU A 82 16.12 1.15 -4.75
CA GLU A 82 15.51 0.56 -3.55
C GLU A 82 14.18 1.23 -3.18
N LEU A 83 14.09 2.57 -3.28
CA LEU A 83 12.83 3.29 -3.12
C LEU A 83 11.83 2.95 -4.22
N THR A 84 12.29 2.86 -5.47
CA THR A 84 11.41 2.54 -6.61
C THR A 84 10.79 1.15 -6.45
N ASP A 85 11.60 0.14 -6.11
CA ASP A 85 11.14 -1.21 -5.82
C ASP A 85 10.15 -1.22 -4.63
N MET A 86 10.39 -0.39 -3.61
CA MET A 86 9.49 -0.25 -2.48
C MET A 86 8.13 0.35 -2.87
N LEU A 87 8.14 1.34 -3.77
CA LEU A 87 6.90 1.92 -4.30
C LEU A 87 6.16 0.92 -5.19
N ASP A 88 6.85 0.14 -6.03
CA ASP A 88 6.21 -0.94 -6.78
C ASP A 88 5.52 -1.92 -5.83
N PHE A 89 6.18 -2.34 -4.74
CA PHE A 89 5.56 -3.17 -3.72
C PHE A 89 4.31 -2.51 -3.10
N MET A 90 4.37 -1.22 -2.76
CA MET A 90 3.24 -0.51 -2.15
C MET A 90 2.04 -0.32 -3.10
N TYR A 91 2.27 -0.10 -4.39
CA TYR A 91 1.21 0.18 -5.37
C TYR A 91 0.66 -1.09 -6.03
N ARG A 92 1.48 -2.13 -6.17
CA ARG A 92 1.13 -3.38 -6.87
C ARG A 92 0.91 -4.56 -5.92
N GLY A 93 1.41 -4.47 -4.69
CA GLY A 93 1.46 -5.58 -3.75
C GLY A 93 2.65 -6.51 -3.96
N GLU A 94 3.51 -6.25 -4.96
CA GLU A 94 4.67 -7.08 -5.32
C GLU A 94 5.79 -6.23 -5.94
N ALA A 95 7.04 -6.72 -5.85
CA ALA A 95 8.20 -6.08 -6.46
C ALA A 95 9.25 -7.12 -6.88
N ASN A 96 9.97 -6.83 -7.96
CA ASN A 96 11.08 -7.66 -8.44
C ASN A 96 12.41 -7.11 -7.94
N VAL A 97 12.92 -7.67 -6.84
CA VAL A 97 14.17 -7.22 -6.20
C VAL A 97 15.31 -8.20 -6.51
N LYS A 98 16.49 -7.68 -6.86
CA LYS A 98 17.67 -8.54 -7.05
C LYS A 98 18.08 -9.18 -5.74
N GLN A 99 18.53 -10.43 -5.79
CA GLN A 99 18.92 -11.19 -4.58
C GLN A 99 19.96 -10.46 -3.71
N GLN A 100 20.90 -9.77 -4.35
CA GLN A 100 21.94 -8.97 -3.68
C GLN A 100 21.40 -7.70 -2.97
N ASP A 101 20.26 -7.17 -3.44
CA ASP A 101 19.64 -5.94 -2.93
C ASP A 101 18.53 -6.25 -1.90
N LEU A 102 18.06 -7.50 -1.82
CA LEU A 102 17.02 -7.93 -0.90
C LEU A 102 17.28 -7.54 0.58
N PRO A 103 18.51 -7.69 1.14
CA PRO A 103 18.75 -7.30 2.51
C PRO A 103 18.55 -5.80 2.77
N SER A 104 18.86 -4.95 1.79
CA SER A 104 18.68 -3.50 1.94
C SER A 104 17.21 -3.12 1.78
N PHE A 105 16.53 -3.69 0.78
CA PHE A 105 15.09 -3.53 0.57
C PHE A 105 14.28 -3.86 1.84
N LEU A 106 14.58 -4.98 2.51
CA LEU A 106 13.90 -5.36 3.76
C LEU A 106 14.21 -4.41 4.93
N ARG A 107 15.44 -3.88 5.02
CA ARG A 107 15.77 -2.84 6.03
C ARG A 107 14.99 -1.55 5.78
N LEU A 108 14.84 -1.16 4.52
CA LEU A 108 14.02 0.00 4.17
C LEU A 108 12.56 -0.25 4.55
N ALA A 109 12.02 -1.43 4.25
CA ALA A 109 10.67 -1.81 4.61
C ALA A 109 10.43 -1.73 6.13
N GLU A 110 11.37 -2.24 6.92
CA GLU A 110 11.33 -2.15 8.40
C GLU A 110 11.39 -0.69 8.87
N THR A 111 12.30 0.11 8.32
CA THR A 111 12.46 1.54 8.66
C THR A 111 11.19 2.33 8.38
N LEU A 112 10.58 2.09 7.22
CA LEU A 112 9.32 2.71 6.80
C LEU A 112 8.10 2.00 7.38
N LYS A 113 8.26 0.94 8.19
CA LYS A 113 7.17 0.17 8.80
C LYS A 113 6.11 -0.26 7.78
N VAL A 114 6.56 -0.82 6.66
CA VAL A 114 5.72 -1.25 5.54
C VAL A 114 5.00 -2.55 5.89
N LYS A 115 3.66 -2.55 5.81
CA LYS A 115 2.84 -3.73 6.08
C LYS A 115 3.22 -4.89 5.16
N GLY A 116 3.20 -6.10 5.70
CA GLY A 116 3.57 -7.32 4.97
C GLY A 116 5.07 -7.56 4.84
N LEU A 117 5.92 -6.57 5.18
CA LEU A 117 7.38 -6.68 5.12
C LEU A 117 8.08 -6.30 6.43
N ALA A 118 7.53 -5.35 7.19
CA ALA A 118 8.03 -4.91 8.49
C ALA A 118 7.43 -5.76 9.62
N GLY A 119 8.28 -6.17 10.56
CA GLY A 119 7.91 -7.02 11.69
C GLY A 119 8.22 -8.49 11.44
N GLY A 120 9.26 -9.00 12.11
CA GLY A 120 9.45 -10.44 12.27
C GLY A 120 8.24 -11.07 12.94
N CYS A 121 7.49 -11.86 12.18
CA CYS A 121 6.41 -12.75 12.60
C CYS A 121 5.15 -12.10 13.22
N SER A 122 4.00 -12.50 12.67
CA SER A 122 2.63 -12.42 13.23
C SER A 122 1.85 -11.11 13.15
N GLU A 123 1.54 -10.67 11.94
CA GLU A 123 0.11 -10.59 11.60
C GLU A 123 -0.23 -11.76 10.69
N VAL A 124 -0.29 -12.96 11.29
CA VAL A 124 -1.29 -13.91 10.81
C VAL A 124 -2.59 -13.14 10.98
N CYS A 125 -3.22 -12.80 9.87
CA CYS A 125 -4.57 -12.27 9.87
C CYS A 125 -5.38 -13.13 10.88
N PRO A 126 -5.98 -12.56 11.95
CA PRO A 126 -6.73 -13.35 12.92
C PRO A 126 -7.91 -14.13 12.30
N LEU A 127 -8.17 -13.94 11.01
CA LEU A 127 -9.19 -14.62 10.23
C LEU A 127 -8.88 -16.09 9.90
N LEU A 128 -7.67 -16.60 10.19
CA LEU A 128 -7.35 -18.04 10.01
C LEU A 128 -7.34 -18.86 11.31
N LEU A 129 -7.69 -18.28 12.47
CA LEU A 129 -7.85 -19.03 13.73
C LEU A 129 -9.28 -19.06 14.27
N CYS A 130 -10.27 -18.63 13.48
CA CYS A 130 -11.67 -18.90 13.80
C CYS A 130 -12.11 -20.21 13.14
N PRO A 131 -12.44 -21.28 13.89
CA PRO A 131 -13.07 -22.46 13.31
C PRO A 131 -14.46 -22.07 12.80
N GLY A 132 -14.58 -21.77 11.51
CA GLY A 132 -15.85 -21.36 10.90
C GLY A 132 -15.81 -20.71 9.52
N TRP A 133 -14.65 -20.24 9.04
CA TRP A 133 -14.54 -19.53 7.74
C TRP A 133 -13.90 -20.37 6.62
N GLY A 134 -14.06 -21.69 6.66
CA GLY A 134 -13.52 -22.61 5.65
C GLY A 134 -14.38 -22.79 4.38
N GLN A 135 -15.41 -21.97 4.14
CA GLN A 135 -16.37 -22.24 3.05
C GLN A 135 -16.67 -21.09 2.09
N PHE A 136 -15.95 -19.97 2.16
CA PHE A 136 -16.18 -18.83 1.25
C PHE A 136 -15.00 -18.44 0.36
N PHE A 137 -14.02 -19.32 0.16
CA PHE A 137 -12.97 -19.13 -0.84
C PHE A 137 -12.73 -20.40 -1.68
N ILE A 138 -13.79 -20.96 -2.25
CA ILE A 138 -13.73 -21.61 -3.57
C ILE A 138 -14.99 -21.21 -4.33
N ASN A 139 -14.84 -20.23 -5.22
CA ASN A 139 -15.46 -20.13 -6.54
C ASN A 139 -14.87 -18.93 -7.28
#